data_AF-A0A7S3RCP6-F1
#
_entry.id   AF-A0A7S3RCP6-F1
#
_cell.length_a   1.000
_cell.length_b   1.000
_cell.length_c   1.000
_cell.angle_alpha   90.00
_cell.angle_beta   90.00
_cell.angle_gamma   90.00
#
_symmetry.space_group_name_H-M   'P 1'
#
loop_
_entity.id
_entity.type
_entity.pdbx_description
1 polymer ?
#
loop_
_entity_poly.entity_id
_entity_poly.type
_entity_poly.pdbx_seq_one_letter_code
_entity_poly.pdbx_strand_id
1 'polypeptide(L)'
;VDVLGCDVLQLSIHAPAPGTDRATTGSTASGRSVGGAFDVVLMNPPFGTRPENNGLDVAFLRAGYALCRSGGSLYTLHKTSTRAFIGKTAAELGAEGEVIAELKFEIPRMYKHHRKASADVDVDFWRIHKPGGYEQDET
;
A
#
# COMPACT_ATOMS: atom_id res chain seq x y z
N VAL A 1 -5.19 -10.56 -23.68
CA VAL A 1 -4.48 -10.42 -22.39
C VAL A 1 -5.10 -9.24 -21.65
N ASP A 2 -6.23 -9.47 -20.98
CA ASP A 2 -6.93 -8.39 -20.26
C ASP A 2 -6.32 -8.23 -18.87
N VAL A 3 -5.37 -7.30 -18.78
CA VAL A 3 -4.78 -6.78 -17.53
C VAL A 3 -5.54 -5.51 -17.13
N LEU A 4 -6.86 -5.52 -17.21
CA LEU A 4 -7.72 -4.42 -16.76
C LEU A 4 -8.09 -4.68 -15.30
N GLY A 5 -7.25 -4.21 -14.39
CA GLY A 5 -7.48 -4.34 -12.96
C GLY A 5 -6.25 -4.11 -12.06
N CYS A 6 -5.09 -3.82 -12.65
CA CYS A 6 -3.90 -3.39 -11.90
C CYS A 6 -3.64 -1.91 -12.17
N ASP A 7 -4.47 -1.02 -11.62
CA ASP A 7 -4.05 0.37 -11.48
C ASP A 7 -3.10 0.47 -10.30
N VAL A 8 -1.87 -0.02 -10.48
CA VAL A 8 -0.78 0.39 -9.61
C VAL A 8 -0.46 1.84 -10.00
N LEU A 9 -1.15 2.80 -9.38
CA LEU A 9 -0.70 4.18 -9.37
C LEU A 9 0.58 4.24 -8.53
N GLN A 10 1.72 3.86 -9.12
CA GLN A 10 3.04 3.99 -8.50
C GLN A 10 3.43 5.48 -8.48
N LEU A 11 2.75 6.29 -7.68
CA LEU A 11 3.26 7.61 -7.32
C LEU A 11 4.26 7.40 -6.18
N SER A 12 5.53 7.25 -6.56
CA SER A 12 6.65 7.09 -5.62
C SER A 12 7.34 8.44 -5.48
N ILE A 13 7.18 9.08 -4.32
CA ILE A 13 7.93 10.28 -3.96
C ILE A 13 9.11 9.81 -3.12
N HIS A 14 10.30 9.84 -3.70
CA HIS A 14 11.54 9.73 -2.94
C HIS A 14 11.95 11.13 -2.53
N ALA A 15 11.82 11.47 -1.24
CA ALA A 15 12.41 12.69 -0.74
C ALA A 15 13.94 12.45 -0.63
N PRO A 16 14.79 13.26 -1.29
CA PRO A 16 16.23 13.15 -1.06
C PRO A 16 16.49 13.43 0.42
N ALA A 17 17.31 12.59 1.05
CA ALA A 17 17.71 12.80 2.42
C ALA A 17 18.31 14.22 2.57
N PRO A 18 17.89 15.02 3.55
CA PRO A 18 18.44 16.35 3.73
C PRO A 18 19.95 16.24 4.04
N GLY A 19 20.79 16.66 3.08
CA GLY A 19 22.22 16.94 3.32
C GLY A 19 23.28 15.99 2.74
N THR A 20 23.09 15.35 1.57
CA THR A 20 24.18 14.58 0.94
C THR A 20 24.90 15.35 -0.17
N ASP A 21 26.01 15.98 0.19
CA ASP A 21 27.04 16.46 -0.73
C ASP A 21 28.16 15.39 -0.85
N ARG A 22 28.48 15.02 -2.10
CA ARG A 22 29.60 14.21 -2.67
C ARG A 22 30.27 13.04 -1.91
N ALA A 23 30.28 11.90 -2.61
CA ALA A 23 31.34 10.88 -2.80
C ALA A 23 32.42 10.64 -1.72
N THR A 24 32.48 9.41 -1.20
CA THR A 24 33.73 8.65 -0.95
C THR A 24 33.44 7.14 -0.82
N THR A 25 34.26 6.36 -1.50
CA THR A 25 34.35 4.90 -1.53
C THR A 25 34.77 4.34 -0.16
N GLY A 26 34.04 3.35 0.37
CA GLY A 26 34.41 2.65 1.60
C GLY A 26 33.45 1.52 1.93
N SER A 27 33.84 0.29 1.60
CA SER A 27 33.11 -0.94 1.92
C SER A 27 33.31 -1.31 3.39
N THR A 28 32.27 -1.16 4.20
CA THR A 28 32.08 -1.93 5.44
C THR A 28 30.63 -2.40 5.48
N ALA A 29 30.45 -3.72 5.33
CA ALA A 29 29.17 -4.40 5.42
C ALA A 29 28.71 -4.42 6.89
N SER A 30 28.19 -3.29 7.37
CA SER A 30 27.26 -3.29 8.50
C SER A 30 25.88 -3.52 7.91
N GLY A 31 25.23 -4.62 8.32
CA GLY A 31 23.91 -5.01 7.83
C GLY A 31 22.89 -3.93 8.15
N ARG A 32 22.67 -2.99 7.22
CA ARG A 32 21.46 -2.17 7.21
C ARG A 32 20.30 -3.17 7.16
N SER A 33 19.48 -3.18 8.20
CA SER A 33 18.12 -3.69 8.08
C SER A 33 17.55 -3.03 6.83
N VAL A 34 17.21 -3.85 5.83
CA VAL A 34 16.65 -3.36 4.57
C VAL A 34 15.23 -2.92 4.87
N GLY A 35 15.08 -1.75 5.49
CA GLY A 35 13.83 -1.04 5.59
C GLY A 35 13.36 -0.64 4.19
N GLY A 36 12.05 -0.44 4.03
CA GLY A 36 11.50 0.01 2.76
C GLY A 36 12.15 1.31 2.25
N ALA A 37 12.13 1.51 0.93
CA ALA A 37 12.85 2.60 0.27
C ALA A 37 12.02 3.89 0.12
N PHE A 38 10.73 3.86 0.45
CA PHE A 38 9.79 4.93 0.12
C PHE A 38 9.16 5.56 1.36
N ASP A 39 9.09 6.89 1.40
CA ASP A 39 8.39 7.64 2.45
C ASP A 39 6.87 7.44 2.35
N VAL A 40 6.36 7.44 1.12
CA VAL A 40 4.95 7.25 0.81
C VAL A 40 4.80 6.21 -0.30
N VAL A 41 3.90 5.26 -0.07
CA VAL A 41 3.44 4.30 -1.10
C VAL A 41 1.95 4.55 -1.31
N LEU A 42 1.51 4.61 -2.57
CA LEU A 42 0.09 4.68 -2.93
C LEU A 42 -0.25 3.46 -3.81
N MET A 43 -1.41 2.84 -3.59
CA MET A 43 -1.86 1.73 -4.42
C MET A 43 -3.38 1.66 -4.55
N ASN A 44 -3.84 1.08 -5.66
CA ASN A 44 -5.21 0.63 -5.85
C ASN A 44 -5.19 -0.87 -6.19
N PRO A 45 -5.10 -1.75 -5.17
CA PRO A 45 -4.96 -3.18 -5.38
C PRO A 45 -6.22 -3.78 -6.03
N PRO A 46 -6.09 -4.91 -6.74
CA PRO A 46 -7.24 -5.57 -7.34
C PRO A 46 -8.26 -6.01 -6.27
N PHE A 47 -9.52 -5.60 -6.40
CA PHE A 47 -10.56 -5.80 -5.39
C PHE A 47 -11.09 -7.25 -5.22
N GLY A 48 -10.33 -8.27 -5.61
CA GLY A 48 -10.69 -9.69 -5.40
C GLY A 48 -12.05 -10.09 -5.98
N THR A 49 -12.50 -9.46 -7.08
CA THR A 49 -13.84 -9.69 -7.67
C THR A 49 -14.02 -11.06 -8.30
N ARG A 50 -12.94 -11.84 -8.46
CA ARG A 50 -12.93 -13.18 -9.03
C ARG A 50 -12.37 -14.18 -8.02
N PRO A 51 -12.86 -15.44 -7.97
CA PRO A 51 -12.33 -16.47 -7.08
C PRO A 51 -10.81 -16.67 -7.22
N GLU A 52 -10.29 -16.53 -8.44
CA GLU A 52 -8.85 -16.62 -8.72
C GLU A 52 -8.01 -15.48 -8.09
N ASN A 53 -8.65 -14.37 -7.73
CA ASN A 53 -8.03 -13.16 -7.18
C ASN A 53 -8.23 -13.03 -5.66
N ASN A 54 -8.75 -14.06 -5.01
CA ASN A 54 -8.93 -14.08 -3.56
C ASN A 54 -7.59 -13.90 -2.84
N GLY A 55 -7.52 -12.91 -1.94
CA GLY A 55 -6.33 -12.63 -1.13
C GLY A 55 -5.26 -11.78 -1.83
N LEU A 56 -5.45 -11.38 -3.09
CA LEU A 56 -4.51 -10.47 -3.77
C LEU A 56 -4.50 -9.07 -3.13
N ASP A 57 -5.63 -8.59 -2.65
CA ASP A 57 -5.73 -7.33 -1.91
C ASP A 57 -4.78 -7.30 -0.70
N VAL A 58 -4.71 -8.38 0.07
CA VAL A 58 -3.80 -8.51 1.21
C VAL A 58 -2.36 -8.77 0.81
N ALA A 59 -2.12 -9.51 -0.28
CA ALA A 59 -0.77 -9.68 -0.80
C ALA A 59 -0.15 -8.31 -1.18
N PHE A 60 -0.93 -7.45 -1.84
CA PHE A 60 -0.53 -6.09 -2.19
C PHE A 60 -0.34 -5.22 -0.94
N LEU A 61 -1.22 -5.33 0.05
CA LEU A 61 -1.11 -4.62 1.32
C LEU A 61 0.24 -4.88 2.01
N ARG A 62 0.62 -6.16 2.13
CA ARG A 62 1.90 -6.58 2.72
C ARG A 62 3.08 -6.09 1.90
N ALA A 63 2.98 -6.16 0.57
CA ALA A 63 4.03 -5.68 -0.32
C ALA A 63 4.26 -4.16 -0.19
N GLY A 64 3.21 -3.35 -0.23
CA GLY A 64 3.36 -1.91 -0.05
C GLY A 64 3.88 -1.51 1.33
N TYR A 65 3.45 -2.22 2.37
CA TYR A 65 3.97 -1.97 3.72
C TYR A 65 5.46 -2.31 3.85
N ALA A 66 5.93 -3.35 3.15
CA ALA A 66 7.35 -3.68 3.06
C ALA A 66 8.15 -2.59 2.31
N LEU A 67 7.55 -2.00 1.27
CA LEU A 67 8.15 -0.90 0.51
C LEU A 67 8.21 0.42 1.30
N CYS A 68 7.33 0.64 2.28
CA CYS A 68 7.40 1.79 3.17
C CYS A 68 8.61 1.71 4.10
N ARG A 69 9.39 2.80 4.15
CA ARG A 69 10.41 3.02 5.18
C ARG A 69 9.77 3.10 6.56
N SER A 70 10.58 2.96 7.60
CA SER A 70 10.16 3.28 8.97
C SER A 70 9.81 4.77 9.10
N GLY A 71 8.68 5.08 9.75
CA GLY A 71 8.07 6.42 9.76
C GLY A 71 7.29 6.78 8.48
N GLY A 72 7.27 5.90 7.48
CA GLY A 72 6.54 6.09 6.22
C GLY A 72 5.06 5.74 6.32
N SER A 73 4.31 6.03 5.26
CA SER A 73 2.86 5.72 5.17
C SER A 73 2.49 5.06 3.86
N LEU A 74 1.68 4.01 3.94
CA LEU A 74 1.01 3.38 2.82
C LEU A 74 -0.42 3.91 2.71
N TYR A 75 -0.79 4.38 1.53
CA TYR A 75 -2.15 4.75 1.16
C TYR A 75 -2.71 3.72 0.18
N THR A 76 -3.88 3.17 0.47
CA THR A 76 -4.43 2.06 -0.32
C THR A 76 -5.95 2.06 -0.35
N LEU A 77 -6.53 1.65 -1.47
CA LEU A 77 -7.97 1.52 -1.66
C LEU A 77 -8.40 0.06 -1.44
N HIS A 78 -9.39 -0.17 -0.59
CA HIS A 78 -9.97 -1.50 -0.36
C HIS A 78 -11.48 -1.44 -0.27
N LYS A 79 -12.19 -2.49 -0.68
CA LYS A 79 -13.65 -2.54 -0.53
C LYS A 79 -14.05 -2.41 0.94
N THR A 80 -15.11 -1.65 1.22
CA THR A 80 -15.65 -1.51 2.58
C THR A 80 -16.02 -2.87 3.19
N SER A 81 -16.48 -3.83 2.38
CA SER A 81 -16.78 -5.19 2.84
C SER A 81 -15.56 -5.96 3.39
N THR A 82 -14.35 -5.55 3.03
CA THR A 82 -13.09 -6.16 3.50
C THR A 82 -12.47 -5.42 4.69
N ARG A 83 -13.10 -4.35 5.19
CA ARG A 83 -12.56 -3.44 6.23
C ARG A 83 -11.98 -4.17 7.44
N ALA A 84 -12.70 -5.14 7.99
CA ALA A 84 -12.26 -5.91 9.15
C ALA A 84 -10.98 -6.71 8.87
N PHE A 85 -10.82 -7.25 7.66
CA PHE A 85 -9.65 -8.04 7.27
C PHE A 85 -8.42 -7.16 7.02
N ILE A 86 -8.61 -5.98 6.42
CA ILE A 86 -7.55 -4.98 6.23
C ILE A 86 -7.05 -4.46 7.58
N GLY A 87 -7.97 -4.08 8.47
CA GLY A 87 -7.61 -3.64 9.83
C GLY A 87 -6.86 -4.71 10.63
N LYS A 88 -7.31 -5.97 10.57
CA LYS A 88 -6.61 -7.09 11.18
C LYS A 88 -5.19 -7.26 10.61
N THR A 89 -5.04 -7.19 9.29
CA THR A 89 -3.73 -7.34 8.64
C THR A 89 -2.79 -6.19 9.01
N ALA A 90 -3.28 -4.95 9.07
CA ALA A 90 -2.47 -3.81 9.52
C ALA A 90 -1.97 -4.00 10.96
N ALA A 91 -2.84 -4.46 11.87
CA ALA A 91 -2.46 -4.76 13.24
C ALA A 91 -1.42 -5.90 13.34
N GLU A 92 -1.58 -6.98 12.55
CA GLU A 92 -0.60 -8.07 12.46
C GLU A 92 0.79 -7.60 11.99
N LEU A 93 0.83 -6.55 11.15
CA LEU A 93 2.06 -5.94 10.67
C LEU A 93 2.68 -4.95 11.67
N GLY A 94 2.07 -4.77 12.85
CA GLY A 94 2.49 -3.77 13.84
C GLY A 94 2.31 -2.33 13.34
N ALA A 95 1.38 -2.12 12.41
CA ALA A 95 1.11 -0.83 11.80
C ALA A 95 -0.13 -0.16 12.41
N GLU A 96 -0.18 1.17 12.27
CA GLU A 96 -1.35 1.97 12.64
C GLU A 96 -2.19 2.21 11.39
N GLY A 97 -3.30 1.47 11.26
CA GLY A 97 -4.21 1.55 10.10
C GLY A 97 -5.50 2.31 10.42
N GLU A 98 -5.85 3.28 9.58
CA GLU A 98 -7.10 4.04 9.68
C GLU A 98 -7.77 4.21 8.31
N VAL A 99 -9.11 4.26 8.29
CA VAL A 99 -9.89 4.69 7.12
C VAL A 99 -9.98 6.20 7.14
N ILE A 100 -9.39 6.85 6.15
CA ILE A 100 -9.34 8.32 6.04
C ILE A 100 -10.42 8.89 5.12
N ALA A 101 -11.03 8.07 4.26
CA ALA A 101 -12.23 8.44 3.52
C ALA A 101 -13.05 7.19 3.12
N GLU A 102 -14.36 7.35 3.09
CA GLU A 102 -15.29 6.37 2.49
C GLU A 102 -15.74 6.92 1.14
N LEU A 103 -15.60 6.12 0.09
CA LEU A 103 -15.81 6.49 -1.31
C LEU A 103 -16.86 5.57 -1.93
N LYS A 104 -17.59 6.09 -2.92
CA LYS A 104 -18.50 5.32 -3.75
C LYS A 104 -18.05 5.40 -5.20
N PHE A 105 -17.68 4.27 -5.78
CA PHE A 105 -17.34 4.18 -7.19
C PHE A 105 -18.51 3.60 -7.96
N GLU A 106 -19.02 4.38 -8.90
CA GLU A 106 -19.93 3.86 -9.92
C GLU A 106 -19.08 3.20 -11.01
N ILE A 107 -19.20 1.88 -11.16
CA ILE A 107 -18.53 1.14 -12.24
C ILE A 107 -19.54 0.91 -13.36
N PRO A 108 -19.45 1.64 -14.49
CA PRO A 108 -20.34 1.45 -15.62
C PRO A 108 -20.09 0.08 -16.28
N ARG A 109 -21.06 -0.40 -17.05
CA ARG A 109 -20.95 -1.66 -17.78
C ARG A 109 -19.83 -1.61 -18.82
N MET A 110 -18.66 -2.15 -18.47
CA MET A 110 -17.52 -2.26 -19.38
C MET A 110 -17.50 -3.56 -20.20
N TYR A 111 -18.24 -4.61 -19.82
CA TYR A 111 -18.17 -5.92 -20.48
C TYR A 111 -19.52 -6.57 -20.84
N LYS A 112 -19.52 -7.38 -21.90
CA LYS A 112 -20.71 -8.04 -22.48
C LYS A 112 -21.43 -8.98 -21.49
N HIS A 113 -20.69 -9.58 -20.54
CA HIS A 113 -21.20 -10.53 -19.55
C HIS A 113 -21.81 -9.88 -18.29
N HIS A 114 -21.83 -8.56 -18.18
CA HIS A 114 -22.53 -7.88 -17.08
C HIS A 114 -24.05 -7.85 -17.33
N ARG A 115 -24.82 -8.37 -16.37
CA ARG A 115 -26.30 -8.35 -16.39
C ARG A 115 -26.90 -6.99 -15.99
N LYS A 116 -26.14 -6.13 -15.28
CA LYS A 116 -26.57 -4.80 -14.80
C LYS A 116 -25.82 -3.67 -15.54
N ALA A 117 -26.46 -2.51 -15.64
CA ALA A 117 -25.97 -1.35 -16.39
C ALA A 117 -24.82 -0.60 -15.69
N SER A 118 -24.85 -0.54 -14.36
CA SER A 118 -23.78 -0.08 -13.49
C SER A 118 -23.83 -0.87 -12.18
N ALA A 119 -22.73 -0.87 -11.45
CA ALA A 119 -22.67 -1.37 -10.09
C ALA A 119 -21.93 -0.35 -9.22
N ASP A 120 -22.55 0.01 -8.10
CA ASP A 120 -21.90 0.81 -7.07
C ASP A 120 -21.02 -0.09 -6.22
N VAL A 121 -19.80 0.38 -5.96
CA VAL A 121 -18.84 -0.28 -5.09
C VAL A 121 -18.43 0.70 -4.00
N ASP A 122 -18.74 0.34 -2.75
CA ASP A 122 -18.26 1.05 -1.58
C ASP A 122 -16.78 0.71 -1.33
N VAL A 123 -15.95 1.74 -1.27
CA VAL A 123 -14.48 1.63 -1.14
C VAL A 123 -13.99 2.53 -0.01
N ASP A 124 -13.09 1.99 0.79
CA ASP A 124 -12.38 2.71 1.82
C ASP A 124 -11.02 3.14 1.30
N PHE A 125 -10.67 4.40 1.54
CA PHE A 125 -9.31 4.88 1.41
C PHE A 125 -8.61 4.78 2.76
N TRP A 126 -7.60 3.94 2.83
CA TRP A 126 -6.84 3.64 4.03
C TRP A 126 -5.51 4.39 4.05
N ARG A 127 -5.11 4.81 5.25
CA ARG A 127 -3.74 5.15 5.59
C ARG A 127 -3.22 4.11 6.58
N ILE A 128 -2.05 3.55 6.28
CA ILE A 128 -1.34 2.59 7.13
C ILE A 128 0.03 3.19 7.42
N HIS A 129 0.19 3.68 8.64
CA HIS A 129 1.43 4.28 9.11
C HIS A 129 2.36 3.21 9.69
N LYS A 130 3.62 3.25 9.28
CA LYS A 130 4.68 2.36 9.77
C LYS A 130 5.45 3.08 10.87
N PRO A 131 5.43 2.60 12.12
CA PRO A 131 6.13 3.26 13.21
C PRO A 131 7.62 3.53 12.89
N GLY A 132 8.12 4.66 13.38
CA GLY A 132 9.54 4.97 13.40
C GLY A 132 10.31 4.02 14.31
N GLY A 133 11.47 3.53 13.88
CA GLY A 133 12.42 2.88 14.77
C GLY A 133 13.04 3.94 15.67
N TYR A 134 13.20 3.62 16.96
CA TYR A 134 14.11 4.39 17.81
C TYR A 134 15.54 4.06 17.34
N GLU A 135 16.22 5.02 16.72
CA GLU A 135 17.66 4.95 16.56
C GLU A 135 18.26 4.97 17.97
N GLN A 136 18.82 3.84 18.41
CA GLN A 136 19.65 3.83 19.61
C GLN A 136 20.97 4.50 19.23
N ASP A 137 21.12 5.77 19.60
CA ASP A 137 22.45 6.39 19.70
C ASP A 137 23.18 5.68 20.85
N GLU A 138 24.12 4.79 20.52
CA GLU A 138 25.08 4.25 21.49
C GLU A 138 25.99 5.40 21.98
N THR A 139 25.83 5.76 23.25
CA THR A 139 26.83 6.53 24.04
C THR A 139 28.11 5.75 24.29
#